data_AF-T1G8Q6-F1
#
_entry.id   AF-T1G8Q6-F1
#
_cell.length_a   1.000
_cell.length_b   1.000
_cell.length_c   1.000
_cell.angle_alpha   90.00
_cell.angle_beta   90.00
_cell.angle_gamma   90.00
#
_symmetry.space_group_name_H-M   'P 1'
#
loop_
_entity.id
_entity.type
_entity.pdbx_description
1 polymer ?
#
loop_
_entity_poly.entity_id
_entity_poly.type
_entity_poly.pdbx_seq_one_letter_code
_entity_poly.pdbx_strand_id
1 'polypeptide(L)' 'FKCSDCELQFEQKFHLRRHYLYKHTNQYPFACQSCDRQFKDILSFESHKLFHTSGSGYLC' A
#
# COMPACT_ATOMS: atom_id res chain seq x y z
N PHE A 1 14.51 7.54 11.10
CA PHE A 1 14.56 7.70 9.63
C PHE A 1 13.75 8.93 9.22
N LYS A 2 14.38 9.95 8.61
CA LYS A 2 13.74 11.25 8.27
C LYS A 2 13.31 11.28 6.79
N CYS A 3 12.16 11.90 6.51
CA CYS A 3 11.72 12.18 5.13
C CYS A 3 12.54 13.32 4.51
N SER A 4 12.85 13.23 3.23
CA SER A 4 13.56 14.30 2.50
C SER A 4 12.64 15.45 2.12
N ASP A 5 11.36 15.16 1.88
CA ASP A 5 10.40 16.08 1.27
C ASP A 5 9.43 16.68 2.31
N CYS A 6 9.56 16.28 3.58
CA CYS A 6 8.85 16.88 4.71
C CYS A 6 9.60 16.65 6.04
N GLU A 7 9.11 17.25 7.12
CA GLU A 7 9.77 17.19 8.43
C GLU A 7 9.46 15.92 9.25
N LEU A 8 8.70 14.98 8.69
CA LEU A 8 8.31 13.76 9.39
C LEU A 8 9.49 12.80 9.59
N GLN A 9 9.56 12.24 10.80
CA GLN A 9 10.46 11.16 11.17
C GLN A 9 9.69 9.91 11.56
N PHE A 10 10.30 8.77 11.23
CA PHE A 10 9.77 7.45 11.51
C PHE A 10 10.82 6.61 12.22
N GLU A 11 10.36 5.78 13.15
CA GLU A 11 11.21 4.84 13.89
C GLU A 11 11.84 3.78 12.99
N GLN A 12 11.12 3.36 11.93
CA GLN A 12 11.53 2.26 11.05
C GLN A 12 11.61 2.70 9.58
N LYS A 13 12.56 2.12 8.84
CA LYS A 13 12.75 2.40 7.40
C LYS A 13 11.52 2.04 6.57
N PHE A 14 10.84 0.94 6.92
CA PHE A 14 9.60 0.54 6.26
C PHE A 14 8.50 1.61 6.37
N HIS A 15 8.34 2.21 7.55
CA HIS A 15 7.37 3.29 7.77
C HIS A 15 7.70 4.54 6.97
N LEU A 16 8.98 4.95 6.92
CA LEU A 16 9.41 6.06 6.07
C LEU A 16 9.12 5.79 4.60
N ARG A 17 9.46 4.59 4.09
CA ARG A 17 9.23 4.22 2.69
C ARG A 17 7.74 4.28 2.34
N ARG A 18 6.89 3.73 3.21
CA ARG A 18 5.43 3.75 3.04
C ARG A 18 4.87 5.17 3.03
N HIS A 19 5.37 6.02 3.94
CA HIS A 19 5.00 7.44 3.97
C HIS A 19 5.38 8.14 2.66
N TYR A 20 6.63 7.96 2.21
CA TYR A 20 7.15 8.60 1.01
C TYR A 20 6.32 8.22 -0.23
N LEU A 21 6.06 6.91 -0.36
CA LEU A 21 5.25 6.37 -1.44
C LEU A 21 3.85 7.02 -1.49
N TYR A 22 3.19 7.12 -0.33
CA TYR A 22 1.83 7.62 -0.20
C TYR A 22 1.70 9.14 -0.34
N LYS A 23 2.66 9.91 0.20
CA LYS A 23 2.53 11.36 0.34
C LYS A 23 3.27 12.17 -0.71
N HIS A 24 4.32 11.60 -1.29
CA HIS A 24 5.19 12.32 -2.22
C HIS A 24 5.15 11.74 -3.64
N THR A 25 4.96 10.42 -3.79
CA THR A 25 5.02 9.80 -5.13
C THR A 25 3.66 9.36 -5.69
N ASN A 26 2.61 9.26 -4.86
CA ASN A 26 1.33 8.60 -5.21
C ASN A 26 1.51 7.18 -5.80
N GLN A 27 2.66 6.55 -5.56
CA GLN A 27 2.93 5.20 -6.05
C GLN A 27 2.53 4.20 -4.98
N TYR A 28 1.63 3.30 -5.36
CA TYR A 28 1.26 2.15 -4.56
C TYR A 28 1.87 0.92 -5.22
N PRO A 29 2.94 0.35 -4.65
CA PRO A 29 3.71 -0.69 -5.32
C PRO A 29 2.92 -1.99 -5.54
N PHE A 30 1.76 -2.14 -4.90
CA PHE A 30 0.91 -3.31 -5.01
C PHE A 30 -0.45 -2.90 -5.57
N ALA A 31 -0.64 -3.07 -6.87
CA ALA A 31 -1.93 -2.86 -7.52
C ALA A 31 -2.64 -4.20 -7.75
N CYS A 32 -3.94 -4.26 -7.49
CA CYS A 32 -4.74 -5.38 -7.94
C CYS A 32 -4.89 -5.32 -9.46
N GLN A 33 -4.81 -6.48 -10.12
CA GLN A 33 -5.04 -6.59 -11.57
C GLN A 33 -6.51 -6.89 -11.87
N SER A 34 -7.25 -7.37 -10.88
CA SER A 34 -8.67 -7.71 -10.98
C SER A 34 -9.60 -6.56 -10.64
N CYS A 35 -9.08 -5.47 -10.06
CA CYS A 35 -9.79 -4.22 -9.80
C CYS A 35 -8.81 -3.05 -9.60
N ASP A 36 -9.30 -1.81 -9.64
CA ASP A 36 -8.48 -0.58 -9.55
C ASP A 36 -7.96 -0.26 -8.13
N ARG A 37 -8.01 -1.21 -7.18
CA ARG A 37 -7.49 -0.99 -5.83
C ARG A 37 -5.97 -1.10 -5.81
N GLN A 38 -5.37 -0.16 -5.07
CA GLN A 38 -3.94 -0.11 -4.87
C GLN A 38 -3.60 -0.09 -3.37
N PHE A 39 -2.48 -0.72 -3.02
CA PHE A 39 -2.08 -0.99 -1.65
C PHE A 39 -0.65 -0.53 -1.40
N LYS A 40 -0.44 -0.02 -0.19
CA LYS A 40 0.85 0.54 0.27
C LYS A 40 1.77 -0.52 0.88
N ASP A 41 1.23 -1.69 1.19
CA ASP A 41 1.95 -2.78 1.84
C ASP A 41 1.47 -4.14 1.33
N ILE A 42 2.39 -5.11 1.39
CA ILE A 42 2.20 -6.44 0.81
C ILE A 42 1.15 -7.25 1.57
N LEU A 43 1.09 -7.12 2.90
CA LEU A 43 0.15 -7.86 3.74
C LEU A 43 -1.30 -7.47 3.41
N SER A 44 -1.57 -6.17 3.26
CA SER A 44 -2.89 -5.69 2.85
C SER A 44 -3.26 -6.15 1.44
N PHE A 45 -2.28 -6.18 0.52
CA PHE A 45 -2.49 -6.66 -0.84
C PHE A 45 -2.78 -8.16 -0.91
N GLU A 46 -2.01 -8.98 -0.19
CA GLU A 46 -2.21 -10.42 -0.13
C GLU A 46 -3.54 -10.78 0.52
N SER A 47 -3.88 -10.13 1.63
CA SER A 47 -5.19 -10.26 2.25
C SER A 47 -6.31 -9.89 1.27
N HIS A 48 -6.15 -8.78 0.53
CA HIS A 48 -7.10 -8.39 -0.51
C HIS A 48 -7.26 -9.44 -1.61
N LYS A 49 -6.17 -10.03 -2.11
CA LYS A 49 -6.22 -11.09 -3.13
C LYS A 49 -7.09 -12.28 -2.70
N LEU A 50 -7.07 -12.62 -1.41
CA LEU A 50 -7.89 -13.73 -0.89
C LEU A 50 -9.39 -13.48 -1.05
N PHE A 51 -9.86 -12.22 -1.09
CA PHE A 51 -11.27 -11.91 -1.36
C PHE A 51 -11.67 -12.27 -2.79
N HIS A 52 -10.79 -12.08 -3.77
CA HIS A 52 -11.03 -12.49 -5.16
C HIS A 52 -11.05 -14.01 -5.30
N THR A 53 -10.13 -14.71 -4.63
CA THR A 53 -10.05 -16.17 -4.69
C THR A 53 -11.20 -16.87 -3.95
N SER A 54 -11.66 -16.29 -2.84
CA SER A 54 -12.71 -16.89 -2.00
C SER A 54 -14.14 -16.69 -2.54
N GLY A 55 -14.31 -16.02 -3.68
CA GLY A 55 -15.63 -15.88 -4.31
C GLY A 55 -16.65 -15.10 -3.48
N SER A 56 -16.20 -14.19 -2.62
CA SER A 56 -17.13 -13.27 -1.93
C SER A 56 -17.73 -12.32 -2.99
N GLY A 57 -18.95 -12.62 -3.42
CA GLY A 57 -19.72 -11.88 -4.42
C GLY A 57 -20.13 -10.45 -4.02
N TYR A 58 -19.47 -9.87 -3.02
CA TYR A 58 -19.60 -8.47 -2.66
C TYR A 58 -18.34 -7.75 -3.17
N LEU A 59 -18.43 -7.35 -4.44
CA LEU A 59 -17.57 -6.47 -5.23
C LEU A 59 -16.31 -5.91 -4.55
N CYS A 60 -15.16 -6.08 -5.23
CA CYS A 60 -14.05 -5.13 -5.11
C CYS A 60 -14.54 -3.75 -5.63
#